data_AF-A0A833HKM4-F1
#
_entry.id   AF-A0A833HKM4-F1
#
_cell.length_a   1.000
_cell.length_b   1.000
_cell.length_c   1.000
_cell.angle_alpha   90.00
_cell.angle_beta   90.00
_cell.angle_gamma   90.00
#
_symmetry.space_group_name_H-M   'P 1'
#
loop_
_entity.id
_entity.type
_entity.pdbx_description
1 polymer ?
#
loop_
_entity_poly.entity_id
_entity_poly.type
_entity_poly.pdbx_seq_one_letter_code
_entity_poly.pdbx_strand_id
1 'polypeptide(L)'
;MAVLLLVAAAASLQLGCGMPGAIEAPHSALRPENVPEDLRSLLPLAERWGIGDDLDRNAVIQSSTAAEREELREAVALKGPAITAWLDSFESGADMTSEAAAFMYMQLAVEELPQ
;
A
#
# COMPACT_ATOMS: atom_id res chain seq x y z
N MET A 1 -49.92 10.90 -39.56
CA MET A 1 -50.05 9.47 -39.20
C MET A 1 -48.74 8.99 -38.60
N ALA A 2 -48.82 8.45 -37.37
CA ALA A 2 -47.98 7.42 -36.74
C ALA A 2 -46.44 7.48 -36.83
N VAL A 3 -45.83 7.91 -35.71
CA VAL A 3 -44.82 7.23 -34.87
C VAL A 3 -44.18 5.95 -35.45
N LEU A 4 -42.84 5.86 -35.45
CA LEU A 4 -42.09 4.86 -34.66
C LEU A 4 -40.58 5.19 -34.63
N LEU A 5 -40.06 5.39 -33.42
CA LEU A 5 -38.65 5.27 -33.05
C LEU A 5 -38.18 3.83 -33.28
N LEU A 6 -36.95 3.64 -33.77
CA LEU A 6 -36.17 2.46 -33.41
C LEU A 6 -34.67 2.79 -33.34
N VAL A 7 -34.16 2.62 -32.12
CA VAL A 7 -32.75 2.59 -31.75
C VAL A 7 -32.18 1.23 -32.15
N ALA A 8 -30.94 1.18 -32.64
CA ALA A 8 -30.11 -0.01 -32.53
C ALA A 8 -28.62 0.38 -32.50
N ALA A 9 -28.08 0.41 -31.28
CA ALA A 9 -26.65 0.37 -31.03
C ALA A 9 -26.10 -1.00 -31.43
N ALA A 10 -24.98 -1.03 -32.14
CA ALA A 10 -24.23 -2.26 -32.40
C ALA A 10 -22.94 -2.24 -31.59
N ALA A 11 -22.86 -3.22 -30.70
CA ALA A 11 -21.87 -3.41 -29.66
C ALA A 11 -20.45 -3.61 -30.20
N SER A 12 -19.49 -2.89 -29.63
CA SER A 12 -18.08 -3.24 -29.69
C SER A 12 -17.85 -4.50 -28.86
N LEU A 13 -17.29 -5.54 -29.48
CA LEU A 13 -16.89 -6.77 -28.79
C LEU A 13 -15.85 -6.46 -27.71
N GLN A 14 -16.30 -6.49 -26.45
CA GLN A 14 -15.45 -6.64 -25.28
C GLN A 14 -14.92 -8.07 -25.24
N LEU A 15 -13.62 -8.25 -25.44
CA LEU A 15 -12.94 -9.37 -24.80
C LEU A 15 -12.84 -9.04 -23.32
N GLY A 16 -13.63 -9.74 -22.52
CA GLY A 16 -13.50 -9.74 -21.08
C GLY A 16 -12.19 -10.38 -20.66
N CYS A 17 -11.37 -9.63 -19.94
CA CYS A 17 -10.77 -10.12 -18.70
C CYS A 17 -11.36 -9.25 -17.60
N GLY A 18 -12.43 -9.73 -16.97
CA GLY A 18 -12.90 -9.14 -15.73
C GLY A 18 -11.87 -9.41 -14.65
N MET A 19 -11.41 -8.36 -13.98
CA MET A 19 -10.95 -8.44 -12.60
C MET A 19 -11.56 -7.25 -11.85
N PRO A 20 -12.74 -7.40 -11.23
CA PRO A 20 -13.11 -6.60 -10.08
C PRO A 20 -12.59 -7.35 -8.85
N GLY A 21 -11.38 -7.03 -8.45
CA GLY A 21 -10.79 -7.55 -7.22
C GLY A 21 -9.89 -6.46 -6.68
N ALA A 22 -10.13 -6.06 -5.43
CA ALA A 22 -9.19 -5.25 -4.68
C ALA A 22 -7.78 -5.77 -4.92
N ILE A 23 -6.79 -4.87 -4.93
CA ILE A 23 -5.39 -5.25 -4.92
C ILE A 23 -5.17 -5.95 -3.56
N GLU A 24 -5.47 -7.25 -3.49
CA GLU A 24 -5.05 -8.11 -2.40
C GLU A 24 -3.56 -8.29 -2.62
N ALA A 25 -2.80 -7.29 -2.20
CA ALA A 25 -1.35 -7.38 -2.17
C ALA A 25 -1.01 -8.65 -1.37
N PRO A 26 -0.24 -9.60 -1.92
CA PRO A 26 0.11 -10.81 -1.21
C PRO A 26 1.23 -10.48 -0.21
N HIS A 27 0.93 -9.66 0.78
CA HIS A 27 1.77 -9.52 1.96
C HIS A 27 1.47 -10.72 2.84
N SER A 28 2.47 -11.59 2.99
CA SER A 28 2.45 -12.58 4.07
C SER A 28 2.17 -11.82 5.36
N ALA A 29 1.07 -12.16 6.03
CA ALA A 29 0.59 -11.43 7.21
C ALA A 29 1.75 -11.18 8.19
N LEU A 30 1.96 -9.93 8.57
CA LEU A 30 3.09 -9.54 9.42
C LEU A 30 2.94 -10.18 10.80
N ARG A 31 4.05 -10.58 11.42
CA ARG A 31 4.07 -11.21 12.74
C ARG A 31 4.34 -10.16 13.82
N PRO A 32 3.36 -9.84 14.70
CA PRO A 32 3.55 -8.82 15.73
C PRO A 32 4.70 -9.12 16.69
N GLU A 33 5.00 -10.40 16.92
CA GLU A 33 6.12 -10.85 17.75
C GLU A 33 7.50 -10.47 17.21
N ASN A 34 7.63 -10.22 15.89
CA ASN A 34 8.86 -9.77 15.25
C ASN A 34 9.02 -8.24 15.30
N VAL A 35 8.00 -7.52 15.77
CA VAL A 35 7.99 -6.05 15.84
C VAL A 35 8.07 -5.58 17.30
N PRO A 36 8.91 -4.57 17.60
CA PRO A 36 8.94 -3.94 18.92
C PRO A 36 7.55 -3.46 19.35
N GLU A 37 7.22 -3.62 20.64
CA GLU A 37 5.88 -3.33 21.17
C GLU A 37 5.38 -1.92 20.81
N ASP A 38 6.26 -0.92 20.91
CA ASP A 38 5.97 0.49 20.62
C ASP A 38 5.72 0.80 19.13
N LEU A 39 6.00 -0.15 18.24
CA LEU A 39 5.80 -0.05 16.79
C LEU A 39 4.65 -0.94 16.29
N ARG A 40 4.14 -1.89 17.10
CA ARG A 40 3.07 -2.81 16.67
C ARG A 40 1.79 -2.11 16.24
N SER A 41 1.51 -0.92 16.78
CA SER A 41 0.35 -0.12 16.35
C SER A 41 0.43 0.31 14.88
N LEU A 42 1.62 0.29 14.28
CA LEU A 42 1.84 0.64 12.87
C LEU A 42 1.70 -0.56 11.93
N LEU A 43 1.52 -1.79 12.45
CA LEU A 43 1.40 -2.99 11.62
C LEU A 43 0.34 -2.86 10.51
N PRO A 44 -0.89 -2.34 10.76
CA PRO A 44 -1.86 -2.16 9.69
C PRO A 44 -1.39 -1.19 8.59
N LEU A 45 -0.64 -0.15 8.97
CA LEU A 45 -0.05 0.77 8.00
C LEU A 45 1.10 0.12 7.25
N ALA A 46 1.95 -0.67 7.93
CA ALA A 46 3.04 -1.39 7.29
C ALA A 46 2.52 -2.46 6.31
N GLU A 47 1.41 -3.14 6.61
CA GLU A 47 0.75 -4.07 5.69
C GLU A 47 0.21 -3.38 4.43
N ARG A 48 -0.34 -2.17 4.60
CA ARG A 48 -0.95 -1.43 3.49
C ARG A 48 0.07 -0.69 2.63
N TRP A 49 1.08 -0.09 3.25
CA TRP A 49 2.01 0.86 2.61
C TRP A 49 3.43 0.30 2.45
N GLY A 50 3.75 -0.81 3.13
CA GLY A 50 5.06 -1.47 3.12
C GLY A 50 5.35 -2.30 1.88
N ILE A 51 4.92 -1.84 0.71
CA ILE A 51 5.03 -2.54 -0.56
C ILE A 51 6.42 -2.32 -1.14
N GLY A 52 7.14 -3.40 -1.43
CA GLY A 52 8.52 -3.33 -1.93
C GLY A 52 8.66 -2.88 -3.38
N ASP A 53 7.73 -3.33 -4.24
CA ASP A 53 7.69 -2.94 -5.65
C ASP A 53 7.20 -1.49 -5.79
N ASP A 54 7.92 -0.69 -6.57
CA ASP A 54 7.64 0.73 -6.72
C ASP A 54 6.42 1.01 -7.61
N LEU A 55 6.13 0.17 -8.60
CA LEU A 55 4.93 0.28 -9.42
C LEU A 55 3.68 -0.02 -8.60
N ASP A 56 3.71 -1.09 -7.79
CA ASP A 56 2.59 -1.47 -6.93
C ASP A 56 2.37 -0.43 -5.82
N ARG A 57 3.45 0.03 -5.18
CA ARG A 57 3.38 1.10 -4.17
C ARG A 57 2.82 2.39 -4.76
N ASN A 58 3.25 2.77 -5.96
CA ASN A 58 2.71 3.93 -6.66
C ASN A 58 1.21 3.78 -6.95
N ALA A 59 0.77 2.60 -7.39
CA ALA A 59 -0.65 2.33 -7.63
C ALA A 59 -1.51 2.50 -6.36
N VAL A 60 -1.01 2.07 -5.19
CA VAL A 60 -1.66 2.30 -3.90
C VAL A 60 -1.67 3.79 -3.55
N ILE A 61 -0.57 4.51 -3.76
CA ILE A 61 -0.51 5.96 -3.53
C ILE A 61 -1.53 6.71 -4.40
N GLN A 62 -1.62 6.40 -5.70
CA GLN A 62 -2.53 7.07 -6.63
C GLN A 62 -4.01 6.77 -6.33
N SER A 63 -4.32 5.58 -5.82
CA SER A 63 -5.68 5.19 -5.46
C SER A 63 -6.12 5.61 -4.05
N SER A 64 -5.17 6.04 -3.21
CA SER A 64 -5.45 6.51 -1.85
C SER A 64 -6.15 7.87 -1.79
N THR A 65 -6.89 8.10 -0.72
CA THR A 65 -7.47 9.40 -0.37
C THR A 65 -6.44 10.32 0.29
N ALA A 66 -6.71 11.62 0.32
CA ALA A 66 -5.86 12.57 1.05
C ALA A 66 -5.78 12.26 2.55
N ALA A 67 -6.88 11.78 3.15
CA ALA A 67 -6.92 11.43 4.56
C ALA A 67 -6.03 10.22 4.89
N GLU A 68 -6.05 9.18 4.07
CA GLU A 68 -5.18 8.00 4.27
C GLU A 68 -3.70 8.34 4.09
N ARG A 69 -3.38 9.25 3.15
CA ARG A 69 -2.01 9.77 2.99
C ARG A 69 -1.56 10.58 4.20
N GLU A 70 -2.45 11.41 4.74
CA GLU A 70 -2.13 12.21 5.93
C GLU A 70 -1.94 11.33 7.16
N GLU A 71 -2.80 10.30 7.34
CA GLU A 71 -2.63 9.30 8.39
C GLU A 71 -1.25 8.63 8.32
N LEU A 72 -0.81 8.24 7.12
CA LEU A 72 0.52 7.68 6.91
C LEU A 72 1.62 8.70 7.28
N ARG A 73 1.51 9.96 6.81
CA ARG A 73 2.49 11.02 7.12
C ARG A 73 2.61 11.25 8.62
N GLU A 74 1.50 11.41 9.32
CA GLU A 74 1.47 11.67 10.77
C GLU A 74 2.06 10.50 11.55
N ALA A 75 1.68 9.26 11.20
CA ALA A 75 2.16 8.06 11.87
C ALA A 75 3.69 7.89 11.71
N VAL A 76 4.21 8.08 10.49
CA VAL A 76 5.66 7.99 10.22
C VAL A 76 6.41 9.18 10.79
N ALA A 77 5.87 10.40 10.78
CA ALA A 77 6.51 11.55 11.41
C ALA A 77 6.66 11.37 12.93
N LEU A 78 5.65 10.78 13.59
CA LEU A 78 5.67 10.55 15.03
C LEU A 78 6.63 9.43 15.45
N LYS A 79 6.71 8.35 14.66
CA LYS A 79 7.44 7.12 15.03
C LYS A 79 8.71 6.88 14.21
N GLY A 80 8.98 7.70 13.20
CA GLY A 80 10.11 7.57 12.27
C GLY A 80 11.45 7.30 12.96
N PRO A 81 11.87 8.11 13.95
CA PRO A 81 13.11 7.86 14.67
C PRO A 81 13.18 6.47 15.35
N ALA A 82 12.06 5.98 15.88
CA ALA A 82 11.99 4.65 16.48
C ALA A 82 12.00 3.53 15.43
N ILE A 83 11.38 3.76 14.27
CA ILE A 83 11.44 2.85 13.12
C ILE A 83 12.89 2.75 12.62
N THR A 84 13.54 3.88 12.35
CA THR A 84 14.96 3.92 11.92
C THR A 84 15.86 3.25 12.93
N ALA A 85 15.74 3.56 14.22
CA ALA A 85 16.56 2.92 15.26
C ALA A 85 16.37 1.39 15.33
N TRP A 86 15.15 0.90 15.10
CA TRP A 86 14.90 -0.53 15.01
C TRP A 86 15.51 -1.15 13.75
N LEU A 87 15.37 -0.52 12.58
CA LEU A 87 15.96 -0.99 11.33
C LEU A 87 17.50 -0.98 11.36
N ASP A 88 18.09 0.02 12.02
CA ASP A 88 19.55 0.11 12.20
C ASP A 88 20.10 -0.92 13.22
N SER A 89 19.24 -1.59 13.99
CA SER A 89 19.66 -2.59 14.98
C SER A 89 20.00 -3.96 14.37
N PHE A 90 19.65 -4.19 13.10
CA PHE A 90 19.95 -5.44 12.40
C PHE A 90 21.43 -5.47 12.00
N GLU A 91 22.07 -6.63 12.14
CA GLU A 91 23.47 -6.81 11.72
C GLU A 91 23.61 -6.63 10.20
N SER A 92 24.67 -5.94 9.79
CA SER A 92 24.98 -5.75 8.36
C SER A 92 25.10 -7.09 7.63
N GLY A 93 24.28 -7.31 6.61
CA GLY A 93 24.26 -8.53 5.81
C GLY A 93 23.39 -9.66 6.38
N ALA A 94 22.67 -9.43 7.49
CA ALA A 94 21.61 -10.31 7.93
C ALA A 94 20.41 -10.25 6.96
N ASP A 95 19.68 -11.37 6.86
CA ASP A 95 18.43 -11.40 6.11
C ASP A 95 17.38 -10.50 6.79
N MET A 96 16.80 -9.60 6.01
CA MET A 96 15.75 -8.71 6.49
C MET A 96 14.45 -9.49 6.66
N THR A 97 13.79 -9.35 7.82
CA THR A 97 12.48 -9.96 8.04
C THR A 97 11.41 -9.26 7.20
N SER A 98 10.28 -9.93 6.96
CA SER A 98 9.16 -9.33 6.24
C SER A 98 8.62 -8.07 6.94
N GLU A 99 8.66 -8.02 8.27
CA GLU A 99 8.25 -6.86 9.05
C GLU A 99 9.22 -5.69 8.89
N ALA A 100 10.53 -5.94 9.01
CA ALA A 100 11.54 -4.90 8.80
C ALA A 100 11.45 -4.32 7.38
N ALA A 101 11.27 -5.19 6.38
CA ALA A 101 11.03 -4.77 5.00
C ALA A 101 9.77 -3.90 4.87
N ALA A 102 8.65 -4.33 5.43
CA ALA A 102 7.39 -3.57 5.37
C ALA A 102 7.51 -2.19 6.02
N PHE A 103 8.18 -2.07 7.16
CA PHE A 103 8.39 -0.78 7.82
C PHE A 103 9.36 0.12 7.04
N MET A 104 10.41 -0.45 6.42
CA MET A 104 11.30 0.29 5.53
C MET A 104 10.53 0.86 4.33
N TYR A 105 9.76 0.02 3.63
CA TYR A 105 8.98 0.45 2.46
C TYR A 105 7.82 1.39 2.82
N MET A 106 7.24 1.27 4.01
CA MET A 106 6.25 2.22 4.51
C MET A 106 6.83 3.63 4.65
N GLN A 107 8.09 3.77 5.08
CA GLN A 107 8.78 5.06 5.11
C GLN A 107 9.03 5.60 3.69
N LEU A 108 9.44 4.75 2.75
CA LEU A 108 9.59 5.14 1.34
C LEU A 108 8.27 5.59 0.73
N ALA A 109 7.15 4.96 1.09
CA ALA A 109 5.83 5.39 0.63
C ALA A 109 5.54 6.86 1.00
N VAL A 110 5.99 7.33 2.18
CA VAL A 110 5.84 8.74 2.62
C VAL A 110 6.62 9.70 1.73
N GLU A 111 7.82 9.32 1.33
CA GLU A 111 8.69 10.12 0.45
C GLU A 111 8.10 10.28 -0.95
N GLU A 112 7.34 9.29 -1.40
CA GLU A 112 6.68 9.25 -2.71
C GLU A 112 5.29 9.92 -2.72
N LEU A 113 4.74 10.28 -1.55
CA LEU A 113 3.45 10.96 -1.48
C LEU A 113 3.50 12.35 -2.15
N PRO A 114 2.44 12.76 -2.86
CA PRO A 114 2.33 14.10 -3.42
C PRO A 114 2.49 15.20 -2.34
N GLN A 115 3.28 16.22 -2.65
CA GLN A 115 3.54 17.38 -1.77
C GLN A 115 2.34 18.33 -1.68
#